data_AF-A0A921GNX0-F1
#
_entry.id   AF-A0A921GNX0-F1
#
_cell.length_a   1.000
_cell.length_b   1.000
_cell.length_c   1.000
_cell.angle_alpha   90.00
_cell.angle_beta   90.00
_cell.angle_gamma   90.00
#
_symmetry.space_group_name_H-M   'P 1'
#
loop_
_entity.id
_entity.type
_entity.pdbx_description
1 polymer ?
#
loop_
_entity_poly.entity_id
_entity_poly.type
_entity_poly.pdbx_seq_one_letter_code
_entity_poly.pdbx_strand_id
1 'polypeptide(L)'
;ATGRPADFAVHDYAFHLTLASHDGNRVVEEVLRALGPRLFRLTHLAVLSPAADLPALHREHIELTDAVARGDVAGFREMIEGHLHTGHDAYSVVSE
;
A
#
# COMPACT_ATOMS: atom_id res chain seq x y z
N ALA A 1 13.81 -6.15 5.38
CA ALA A 1 12.74 -6.47 4.41
C ALA A 1 13.09 -5.97 2.99
N THR A 2 13.58 -4.75 2.84
CA THR A 2 13.79 -4.05 1.55
C THR A 2 14.84 -4.65 0.60
N GLY A 3 15.76 -5.50 1.09
CA GLY A 3 16.76 -6.19 0.24
C GLY A 3 16.21 -7.34 -0.61
N ARG A 4 14.90 -7.66 -0.51
CA ARG A 4 14.21 -8.68 -1.31
C ARG A 4 12.91 -8.09 -1.87
N PRO A 5 12.94 -7.41 -3.02
CA PRO A 5 11.79 -6.68 -3.57
C PRO A 5 10.52 -7.53 -3.76
N ALA A 6 10.68 -8.79 -4.21
CA ALA A 6 9.55 -9.70 -4.38
C ALA A 6 8.84 -10.02 -3.06
N ASP A 7 9.58 -10.25 -1.98
CA ASP A 7 9.00 -10.48 -0.66
C ASP A 7 8.39 -9.20 -0.10
N PHE A 8 9.04 -8.05 -0.33
CA PHE A 8 8.49 -6.75 0.04
C PHE A 8 7.13 -6.51 -0.62
N ALA A 9 6.98 -6.83 -1.91
CA ALA A 9 5.73 -6.64 -2.64
C ALA A 9 4.57 -7.46 -2.07
N VAL A 10 4.84 -8.68 -1.60
CA VAL A 10 3.83 -9.51 -0.93
C VAL A 10 3.42 -8.90 0.40
N HIS A 11 4.37 -8.41 1.19
CA HIS A 11 4.10 -7.75 2.46
C HIS A 11 3.39 -6.40 2.30
N ASP A 12 3.75 -5.64 1.27
CA ASP A 12 3.11 -4.39 0.87
C ASP A 12 1.62 -4.62 0.53
N TYR A 13 1.33 -5.60 -0.32
CA TYR A 13 -0.05 -5.98 -0.62
C TYR A 13 -0.85 -6.37 0.64
N ALA A 14 -0.25 -7.19 1.51
CA ALA A 14 -0.90 -7.63 2.74
C ALA A 14 -1.17 -6.46 3.71
N PHE A 15 -0.27 -5.49 3.79
CA PHE A 15 -0.44 -4.27 4.58
C PHE A 15 -1.66 -3.46 4.12
N HIS A 16 -1.74 -3.16 2.81
CA HIS A 16 -2.86 -2.45 2.21
C HIS A 16 -4.20 -3.15 2.46
N LEU A 17 -4.25 -4.47 2.24
CA LEU A 17 -5.46 -5.25 2.44
C LEU A 17 -5.92 -5.21 3.91
N THR A 18 -4.99 -5.32 4.84
CA THR A 18 -5.28 -5.30 6.29
C THR A 18 -5.90 -3.97 6.72
N LEU A 19 -5.33 -2.84 6.27
CA LEU A 19 -5.88 -1.51 6.55
C LEU A 19 -7.28 -1.35 5.95
N ALA A 20 -7.44 -1.71 4.68
CA ALA A 20 -8.69 -1.52 3.97
C ALA A 20 -9.83 -2.43 4.50
N SER A 21 -9.51 -3.59 5.09
CA SER A 21 -10.49 -4.51 5.67
C SER A 21 -10.82 -4.25 7.14
N HIS A 22 -10.17 -3.29 7.81
CA HIS A 22 -10.20 -3.17 9.28
C HIS A 22 -11.59 -2.88 9.87
N ASP A 23 -12.50 -2.24 9.14
CA ASP A 23 -13.79 -1.76 9.69
C ASP A 23 -14.96 -2.77 9.51
N GLY A 24 -14.68 -4.00 9.05
CA GLY A 24 -15.72 -5.01 8.78
C GLY A 24 -16.75 -4.57 7.72
N ASN A 25 -16.39 -3.58 6.90
CA ASN A 25 -17.24 -3.05 5.87
C ASN A 25 -17.34 -4.06 4.72
N ARG A 26 -18.42 -4.84 4.72
CA ARG A 26 -18.70 -5.88 3.71
C ARG A 26 -18.63 -5.37 2.27
N VAL A 27 -18.97 -4.11 2.01
CA VAL A 27 -18.88 -3.54 0.66
C VAL A 27 -17.43 -3.42 0.22
N VAL A 28 -16.58 -2.89 1.11
CA VAL A 28 -15.14 -2.77 0.84
C VAL A 28 -14.51 -4.16 0.69
N GLU A 29 -14.85 -5.11 1.55
CA GLU A 29 -14.38 -6.50 1.43
C GLU A 29 -14.77 -7.16 0.10
N GLU A 30 -16.01 -6.96 -0.34
CA GLU A 30 -16.52 -7.50 -1.61
C GLU A 30 -15.78 -6.89 -2.80
N VAL A 31 -15.58 -5.57 -2.79
CA VAL A 31 -14.82 -4.86 -3.83
C VAL A 31 -13.37 -5.34 -3.86
N LEU A 32 -12.69 -5.43 -2.71
CA LEU A 32 -11.31 -5.90 -2.63
C LEU A 32 -11.17 -7.36 -3.08
N ARG A 33 -12.14 -8.21 -2.75
CA ARG A 33 -12.16 -9.61 -3.23
C ARG A 33 -12.31 -9.70 -4.74
N ALA A 34 -13.19 -8.89 -5.34
CA ALA A 34 -13.37 -8.84 -6.79
C ALA A 34 -12.12 -8.30 -7.51
N LEU A 35 -11.38 -7.40 -6.85
CA LEU A 35 -10.16 -6.80 -7.40
C LEU A 35 -8.88 -7.56 -7.04
N GLY A 36 -8.91 -8.56 -6.16
CA GLY A 36 -7.73 -9.18 -5.55
C GLY A 36 -6.54 -9.41 -6.50
N PRO A 37 -6.69 -10.16 -7.60
CA PRO A 37 -5.59 -10.39 -8.54
C PRO A 37 -5.07 -9.11 -9.22
N ARG A 38 -5.95 -8.16 -9.51
CA ARG A 38 -5.59 -6.87 -10.11
C ARG A 38 -4.87 -5.97 -9.11
N LEU A 39 -5.36 -5.91 -7.88
CA LEU A 39 -4.76 -5.13 -6.80
C LEU A 39 -3.37 -5.69 -6.44
N PHE A 40 -3.25 -7.00 -6.32
CA PHE A 40 -1.96 -7.68 -6.12
C PHE A 40 -0.95 -7.33 -7.22
N ARG A 41 -1.37 -7.42 -8.49
CA ARG A 41 -0.50 -7.05 -9.62
C ARG A 41 -0.07 -5.59 -9.55
N LEU A 42 -1.01 -4.70 -9.23
CA LEU A 42 -0.80 -3.25 -9.22
C LEU A 42 0.19 -2.83 -8.12
N THR A 43 0.04 -3.34 -6.90
CA THR A 43 1.00 -3.08 -5.82
C THR A 43 2.37 -3.71 -6.09
N HIS A 44 2.42 -4.88 -6.73
CA HIS A 44 3.69 -5.47 -7.15
C HIS A 44 4.42 -4.64 -8.22
N LEU A 45 3.70 -4.05 -9.17
CA LEU A 45 4.31 -3.17 -10.18
C LEU A 45 4.89 -1.91 -9.54
N ALA A 46 4.23 -1.36 -8.52
CA ALA A 46 4.74 -0.23 -7.73
C ALA A 46 6.10 -0.57 -7.09
N VAL A 47 6.15 -1.67 -6.36
CA VAL A 47 7.34 -2.11 -5.60
C VAL A 47 8.48 -2.56 -6.52
N LEU A 48 8.16 -3.22 -7.63
CA LEU A 48 9.16 -3.75 -8.55
C LEU A 48 9.60 -2.73 -9.62
N SER A 49 9.03 -1.52 -9.60
CA SER A 49 9.47 -0.44 -10.50
C SER A 49 10.94 -0.08 -10.23
N PRO A 50 11.76 0.14 -11.27
CA PRO A 50 13.13 0.64 -11.10
C PRO A 50 13.22 1.99 -10.37
N ALA A 51 12.13 2.77 -10.37
CA ALA A 51 12.04 4.04 -9.67
C ALA A 51 11.63 3.92 -8.20
N ALA A 52 11.33 2.71 -7.70
CA ALA A 52 10.85 2.50 -6.35
C ALA A 52 11.98 2.66 -5.31
N ASP A 53 11.74 3.49 -4.30
CA ASP A 53 12.58 3.58 -3.10
C ASP A 53 11.97 2.72 -1.98
N LEU A 54 12.36 1.45 -1.93
CA LEU A 54 11.85 0.51 -0.93
C LEU A 54 12.18 0.91 0.52
N PRO A 55 13.39 1.44 0.84
CA PRO A 55 13.65 2.05 2.13
C PRO A 55 12.71 3.20 2.50
N ALA A 56 12.33 4.07 1.56
CA ALA A 56 11.34 5.12 1.81
C ALA A 56 9.95 4.54 2.08
N LEU A 57 9.43 3.68 1.21
CA LEU A 57 8.13 3.01 1.38
C LEU A 57 8.03 2.26 2.72
N HIS A 58 9.11 1.57 3.11
CA HIS A 58 9.12 0.88 4.39
C HIS A 58 9.01 1.83 5.58
N ARG A 59 9.63 3.01 5.49
CA ARG A 59 9.56 4.05 6.52
C ARG A 59 8.16 4.64 6.62
N GLU A 60 7.55 4.93 5.47
CA GLU A 60 6.17 5.41 5.39
C GLU A 60 5.20 4.41 6.07
N HIS A 61 5.36 3.11 5.82
CA HIS A 61 4.54 2.08 6.49
C HIS A 61 4.73 2.09 8.01
N ILE A 62 5.96 2.26 8.50
CA ILE A 62 6.22 2.35 9.94
C ILE A 62 5.50 3.58 10.51
N GLU A 63 5.65 4.74 9.87
CA GLU A 63 5.03 6.00 10.31
C GLU A 63 3.49 5.90 10.33
N LEU A 64 2.88 5.25 9.33
CA LEU A 64 1.45 4.94 9.29
C LEU A 64 1.04 4.05 10.46
N THR A 65 1.77 2.96 10.72
CA THR A 65 1.46 2.06 11.85
C THR A 65 1.60 2.74 13.20
N ASP A 66 2.56 3.65 13.32
CA ASP A 66 2.81 4.46 14.51
C ASP A 66 1.66 5.45 14.77
N ALA A 67 1.11 6.07 13.73
CA ALA A 67 -0.08 6.91 13.86
C ALA A 67 -1.31 6.11 14.28
N VAL A 68 -1.51 4.90 13.73
CA VAL A 68 -2.57 3.99 14.18
C VAL A 68 -2.39 3.65 15.66
N ALA A 69 -1.18 3.29 16.09
CA ALA A 69 -0.90 2.92 17.48
C ALA A 69 -1.16 4.08 18.48
N ARG A 70 -0.92 5.32 18.05
CA ARG A 70 -1.19 6.53 18.86
C ARG A 70 -2.62 7.06 18.74
N GLY A 71 -3.45 6.48 17.88
CA GLY A 71 -4.80 6.99 17.60
C GLY A 71 -4.80 8.34 16.86
N ASP A 72 -3.71 8.68 16.18
CA ASP A 72 -3.57 9.93 15.43
C ASP A 72 -4.24 9.85 14.06
N VAL A 73 -5.55 10.02 14.05
CA VAL A 73 -6.37 9.91 12.83
C VAL A 73 -6.01 10.98 11.80
N ALA A 74 -5.72 12.21 12.25
CA ALA A 74 -5.40 13.32 11.36
C ALA A 74 -4.04 13.11 10.69
N GLY A 75 -3.02 12.75 11.47
CA GLY A 75 -1.69 12.44 10.95
C GLY A 75 -1.71 11.21 10.03
N PHE A 76 -2.44 10.15 10.39
CA PHE A 76 -2.61 8.99 9.52
C PHE A 76 -3.20 9.38 8.17
N ARG A 77 -4.22 10.25 8.16
CA ARG A 77 -4.88 10.68 6.94
C ARG A 77 -3.93 11.45 6.01
N GLU A 78 -3.16 12.38 6.56
CA GLU A 78 -2.20 13.15 5.78
C GLU A 78 -1.13 12.23 5.17
N MET A 79 -0.58 11.31 5.96
CA MET A 79 0.46 10.39 5.51
C MET A 79 -0.05 9.39 4.46
N ILE A 80 -1.26 8.84 4.62
CA ILE A 80 -1.79 7.87 3.66
C ILE A 80 -2.14 8.53 2.33
N GLU A 81 -2.62 9.78 2.33
CA GLU A 81 -2.85 10.55 1.10
C GLU A 81 -1.51 10.79 0.36
N GLY A 82 -0.44 11.12 1.09
CA GLY A 82 0.90 11.26 0.53
C GLY A 82 1.45 9.94 -0.04
N HIS A 83 1.37 8.86 0.73
CA HIS A 83 1.83 7.51 0.36
C HIS A 83 1.15 7.01 -0.93
N LEU A 84 -0.16 7.19 -1.06
CA LEU A 84 -0.90 6.79 -2.26
C LEU A 84 -0.48 7.61 -3.49
N HIS A 85 -0.10 8.87 -3.32
CA HIS A 85 0.37 9.70 -4.45
C HIS A 85 1.76 9.24 -4.92
N THR A 86 2.72 9.16 -4.00
CA THR A 86 4.10 8.80 -4.31
C THR A 86 4.26 7.35 -4.77
N GLY A 87 3.50 6.42 -4.19
CA GLY A 87 3.55 5.00 -4.52
C GLY A 87 3.00 4.68 -5.92
N HIS A 88 2.03 5.45 -6.42
CA HIS A 88 1.38 5.22 -7.71
C HIS A 88 1.99 6.02 -8.87
N ASP A 89 2.64 7.15 -8.61
CA ASP A 89 3.33 7.92 -9.67
C ASP A 89 4.52 7.16 -10.28
N ALA A 90 5.08 6.17 -9.57
CA ALA A 90 6.27 5.43 -9.95
C ALA A 90 6.06 4.39 -11.09
N TYR A 91 4.83 4.16 -11.55
CA TYR A 91 4.56 3.29 -12.69
C TYR A 91 3.32 3.73 -13.49
N SER A 92 3.50 3.85 -14.81
CA SER A 92 2.39 4.13 -15.72
C SER A 92 1.59 2.85 -15.96
N VAL A 93 0.30 2.88 -15.65
CA VAL A 93 -0.65 1.91 -16.19
C VAL A 93 -0.90 2.32 -17.63
N VAL A 94 -0.28 1.62 -18.59
CA VAL A 94 -0.63 1.79 -20.01
C VAL A 94 -2.09 1.38 -20.15
N SER A 95 -2.97 2.34 -20.40
CA SER A 95 -4.34 2.06 -20.84
C SER A 95 -4.26 1.41 -22.22
N GLU A 96 -4.82 0.21 -22.37
CA GLU A 96 -5.10 -0.37 -23.70
C GLU A 96 -6.11 0.49 -24.46
#